data_AF-A0A3S9NR01-F1
#
_entry.id   AF-A0A3S9NR01-F1
#
_cell.length_a   1.000
_cell.length_b   1.000
_cell.length_c   1.000
_cell.angle_alpha   90.00
_cell.angle_beta   90.00
_cell.angle_gamma   90.00
#
_symmetry.space_group_name_H-M   'P 1'
#
loop_
_entity.id
_entity.type
_entity.pdbx_description
1 polymer ?
#
loop_
_entity_poly.entity_id
_entity_poly.type
_entity_poly.pdbx_seq_one_letter_code
_entity_poly.pdbx_strand_id
1 'polypeptide(L)'
;MNEKDKAILKNRILEFLYLNKSSLWGLDRLEDNYGKKAPSKGHFRELIKEMSETGSRYFDYNWDAVPHPYFKANDFTKEFLDAGGFVNQYESKKEADEQAARLLMQDERIKNQTEENLRLTTELNRQRLKTHWIPIIISLVGLGIAVASFFRPSNNPSKPVDDNRLQIIEMKMEQIENDLKKDLDS
;
A
#
# COMPACT_ATOMS: atom_id res chain seq x y z
N MET A 1 -19.24 7.09 -25.05
CA MET A 1 -20.18 6.20 -24.34
C MET A 1 -19.49 5.75 -23.06
N ASN A 2 -20.13 5.87 -21.90
CA ASN A 2 -19.52 5.45 -20.64
C ASN A 2 -19.50 3.91 -20.51
N GLU A 3 -18.74 3.37 -19.56
CA GLU A 3 -18.56 1.92 -19.39
C GLU A 3 -19.85 1.18 -18.99
N LYS A 4 -20.73 1.82 -18.21
CA LYS A 4 -22.02 1.26 -17.84
C LYS A 4 -22.94 1.12 -19.06
N ASP A 5 -23.00 2.13 -19.90
CA ASP A 5 -23.79 2.13 -21.14
C ASP A 5 -23.28 1.07 -22.12
N LYS A 6 -21.94 0.89 -22.20
CA LYS A 6 -21.34 -0.22 -22.95
C LYS A 6 -21.84 -1.56 -22.42
N ALA A 7 -21.76 -1.81 -21.11
CA ALA A 7 -22.21 -3.05 -20.51
C ALA A 7 -23.71 -3.34 -20.78
N ILE A 8 -24.56 -2.32 -20.68
CA ILE A 8 -25.99 -2.41 -21.01
C ILE A 8 -26.18 -2.76 -22.49
N LEU A 9 -25.44 -2.13 -23.39
CA LEU A 9 -25.53 -2.41 -24.83
C LEU A 9 -25.07 -3.83 -25.16
N LYS A 10 -24.00 -4.32 -24.52
CA LYS A 10 -23.53 -5.70 -24.66
C LYS A 10 -24.59 -6.71 -24.21
N ASN A 11 -25.25 -6.48 -23.07
CA ASN A 11 -26.36 -7.32 -22.61
C ASN A 11 -27.51 -7.35 -23.63
N ARG A 12 -27.91 -6.19 -24.18
CA ARG A 12 -28.97 -6.13 -25.19
C ARG A 12 -28.64 -6.90 -26.47
N ILE A 13 -27.38 -6.85 -26.91
CA ILE A 13 -26.92 -7.64 -28.07
C ILE A 13 -27.00 -9.13 -27.73
N LEU A 14 -26.57 -9.51 -26.53
CA LEU A 14 -26.59 -10.90 -26.11
C LEU A 14 -28.02 -11.44 -25.91
N GLU A 15 -28.92 -10.65 -25.33
CA GLU A 15 -30.36 -10.94 -25.25
C GLU A 15 -30.95 -11.17 -26.64
N PHE A 16 -30.57 -10.33 -27.61
CA PHE A 16 -31.00 -10.50 -28.98
C PHE A 16 -30.50 -11.80 -29.61
N LEU A 17 -29.22 -12.13 -29.42
CA LEU A 17 -28.66 -13.40 -29.88
C LEU A 17 -29.39 -14.58 -29.23
N TYR A 18 -29.74 -14.48 -27.94
CA TYR A 18 -30.47 -15.50 -27.21
C TYR A 18 -31.89 -15.70 -27.73
N LEU A 19 -32.64 -14.60 -27.94
CA LEU A 19 -33.98 -14.64 -28.52
C LEU A 19 -33.97 -15.21 -29.95
N ASN A 20 -32.85 -15.10 -30.66
CA ASN A 20 -32.65 -15.61 -32.01
C ASN A 20 -31.64 -16.76 -32.08
N LYS A 21 -31.54 -17.59 -31.04
CA LYS A 21 -30.50 -18.64 -30.89
C LYS A 21 -30.39 -19.64 -32.04
N SER A 22 -31.43 -19.78 -32.86
CA SER A 22 -31.44 -20.67 -34.03
C SER A 22 -30.68 -20.11 -35.24
N SER A 23 -30.29 -18.83 -35.21
CA SER A 23 -29.73 -18.11 -36.35
C SER A 23 -28.30 -17.64 -36.09
N LEU A 24 -27.48 -17.65 -37.13
CA LEU A 24 -26.17 -17.00 -37.14
C LEU A 24 -26.35 -15.53 -37.51
N TRP A 25 -25.77 -14.63 -36.72
CA TRP A 25 -25.87 -13.19 -36.94
C TRP A 25 -24.53 -12.61 -37.36
N GLY A 26 -24.51 -12.00 -38.54
CA GLY A 26 -23.32 -11.29 -39.03
C GLY A 26 -23.10 -9.96 -38.33
N LEU A 27 -21.84 -9.52 -38.27
CA LEU A 27 -21.47 -8.22 -37.68
C LEU A 27 -22.27 -7.06 -38.29
N ASP A 28 -22.43 -7.03 -39.62
CA ASP A 28 -23.15 -5.96 -40.32
C ASP A 28 -24.62 -5.91 -39.90
N ARG A 29 -25.27 -7.07 -39.70
CA ARG A 29 -26.67 -7.12 -39.23
C ARG A 29 -26.80 -6.66 -37.79
N LEU A 30 -25.84 -7.01 -36.92
CA LEU A 30 -25.82 -6.51 -35.56
C LEU A 30 -25.60 -5.00 -35.54
N GLU A 31 -24.75 -4.48 -36.43
CA GLU A 31 -24.50 -3.05 -36.61
C GLU A 31 -25.76 -2.30 -37.09
N ASP A 32 -26.53 -2.87 -38.01
CA ASP A 32 -27.78 -2.26 -38.48
C ASP A 32 -28.84 -2.15 -37.37
N ASN A 33 -28.91 -3.16 -36.49
CA ASN A 33 -29.90 -3.20 -35.39
C ASN A 33 -29.45 -2.41 -34.15
N TYR A 34 -28.15 -2.41 -33.82
CA TYR A 34 -27.62 -1.89 -32.57
C TYR A 34 -26.55 -0.82 -32.72
N GLY A 35 -25.94 -0.68 -33.90
CA GLY A 35 -24.84 0.26 -34.16
C GLY A 35 -25.22 1.72 -33.96
N LYS A 36 -26.50 2.09 -34.16
CA LYS A 36 -27.01 3.45 -33.87
C LYS A 36 -26.96 3.83 -32.38
N LYS A 37 -26.84 2.84 -31.49
CA LYS A 37 -26.70 3.05 -30.04
C LYS A 37 -25.23 3.27 -29.63
N ALA A 38 -24.29 3.00 -30.54
CA ALA A 38 -22.88 3.33 -30.35
C ALA A 38 -22.54 4.70 -30.97
N PRO A 39 -21.50 5.40 -30.50
CA PRO A 39 -21.10 6.69 -31.05
C PRO A 39 -20.69 6.66 -32.53
N SER A 40 -20.15 5.53 -32.99
CA SER A 40 -19.84 5.30 -34.41
C SER A 40 -19.78 3.80 -34.72
N LYS A 41 -19.73 3.46 -36.01
CA LYS A 41 -19.51 2.08 -36.47
C LYS A 41 -18.23 1.47 -35.90
N GLY A 42 -17.15 2.25 -35.83
CA GLY A 42 -15.88 1.83 -35.22
C GLY A 42 -16.05 1.46 -33.74
N HIS A 43 -16.72 2.31 -32.96
CA HIS A 43 -17.00 2.02 -31.54
C HIS A 43 -17.90 0.79 -31.36
N PHE A 44 -18.82 0.53 -32.29
CA PHE A 44 -19.64 -0.69 -32.24
C PHE A 44 -18.79 -1.94 -32.47
N ARG A 45 -17.89 -1.91 -33.46
CA ARG A 45 -16.97 -3.02 -33.73
C ARG A 45 -16.03 -3.29 -32.57
N GLU A 46 -15.48 -2.24 -31.96
CA GLU A 46 -14.70 -2.36 -30.73
C GLU A 46 -15.50 -3.00 -29.60
N LEU A 47 -16.78 -2.62 -29.44
CA LEU A 47 -17.66 -3.22 -28.43
C LEU A 47 -17.90 -4.72 -28.68
N ILE A 48 -18.14 -5.14 -29.93
CA ILE A 48 -18.32 -6.57 -30.28
C ILE A 48 -17.00 -7.35 -30.08
N LYS A 49 -15.87 -6.72 -30.40
CA LYS A 49 -14.53 -7.29 -30.12
C LYS A 49 -14.33 -7.49 -28.62
N GLU A 50 -14.64 -6.48 -27.81
CA GLU A 50 -14.55 -6.56 -26.36
C GLU A 50 -15.48 -7.64 -25.78
N MET A 51 -16.70 -7.77 -26.31
CA MET A 51 -17.59 -8.89 -25.95
C MET A 51 -16.95 -10.24 -26.24
N SER A 52 -16.26 -10.37 -27.39
CA SER A 52 -15.61 -11.62 -27.79
C SER A 52 -14.43 -11.96 -26.88
N GLU A 53 -13.68 -10.95 -26.45
CA GLU A 53 -12.54 -11.13 -25.54
C GLU A 53 -13.01 -11.48 -24.11
N THR A 54 -14.02 -10.77 -23.59
CA THR A 54 -14.46 -10.89 -22.18
C THR A 54 -15.57 -11.90 -21.95
N GLY A 55 -16.34 -12.22 -22.98
CA GLY A 55 -17.55 -13.05 -22.92
C GLY A 55 -17.53 -14.26 -23.85
N SER A 56 -16.37 -14.66 -24.39
CA SER A 56 -16.20 -15.79 -25.33
C SER A 56 -16.86 -17.10 -24.90
N ARG A 57 -17.09 -17.32 -23.61
CA ARG A 57 -17.75 -18.52 -23.09
C ARG A 57 -19.26 -18.48 -23.23
N TYR A 58 -19.86 -17.31 -23.35
CA TYR A 58 -21.30 -17.10 -23.25
C TYR A 58 -21.99 -16.89 -24.60
N PHE A 59 -21.24 -16.93 -25.69
CA PHE A 59 -21.76 -16.95 -27.05
C PHE A 59 -20.68 -17.48 -27.98
N ASP A 60 -21.10 -18.12 -29.07
CA ASP A 60 -20.20 -18.59 -30.11
C ASP A 60 -19.95 -17.46 -31.11
N TYR A 61 -18.70 -17.34 -31.55
CA TYR A 61 -18.33 -16.40 -32.60
C TYR A 61 -17.22 -16.97 -33.47
N ASN A 62 -17.14 -16.47 -34.70
CA ASN A 62 -16.00 -16.71 -35.57
C ASN A 62 -15.69 -15.43 -36.36
N TRP A 63 -14.54 -14.83 -36.06
CA TRP A 63 -14.06 -13.63 -36.76
C TRP A 63 -13.51 -13.91 -38.16
N ASP A 64 -13.08 -15.15 -38.41
CA ASP A 64 -12.46 -15.57 -39.67
C ASP A 64 -13.47 -16.25 -40.62
N ALA A 65 -14.75 -16.29 -40.24
CA ALA A 65 -15.79 -16.86 -41.08
C ALA A 65 -15.93 -16.08 -42.40
N VAL A 66 -15.89 -16.82 -43.51
CA VAL A 66 -16.10 -16.29 -44.86
C VAL A 66 -17.52 -16.62 -45.30
N PRO A 67 -18.29 -15.65 -45.85
CA PRO A 67 -17.89 -14.30 -46.24
C PRO A 67 -17.89 -13.26 -45.11
N HIS A 68 -18.51 -13.53 -43.95
CA HIS A 68 -18.63 -12.57 -42.86
C HIS A 68 -18.49 -13.21 -41.48
N PRO A 69 -17.90 -12.49 -40.50
CA PRO A 69 -17.90 -12.89 -39.10
C PRO A 69 -19.31 -13.16 -38.59
N TYR A 70 -19.48 -14.20 -37.76
CA TYR A 70 -20.78 -14.51 -37.15
C TYR A 70 -20.72 -14.56 -35.63
N PHE A 71 -21.89 -14.36 -35.03
CA PHE A 71 -22.15 -14.42 -33.60
C PHE A 71 -23.46 -15.20 -33.36
N LYS A 72 -23.49 -16.01 -32.30
CA LYS A 72 -24.64 -16.86 -31.96
C LYS A 72 -24.68 -17.10 -30.45
N ALA A 73 -25.87 -17.11 -29.86
CA ALA A 73 -26.04 -17.60 -28.49
C ALA A 73 -25.72 -19.10 -28.38
N ASN A 74 -25.15 -19.48 -27.25
CA ASN A 74 -24.84 -20.86 -26.87
C ASN A 74 -25.59 -21.25 -25.59
N ASP A 75 -25.28 -22.43 -25.05
CA ASP A 75 -25.99 -22.99 -23.90
C ASP A 75 -25.79 -22.18 -22.61
N PHE A 76 -24.68 -21.44 -22.50
CA PHE A 76 -24.35 -20.62 -21.33
C PHE A 76 -24.88 -19.19 -21.42
N THR A 77 -25.38 -18.76 -22.59
CA THR A 77 -25.86 -17.39 -22.79
C THR A 77 -26.96 -17.02 -21.81
N LYS A 78 -27.93 -17.92 -21.58
CA LYS A 78 -29.06 -17.66 -20.70
C LYS A 78 -28.62 -17.49 -19.26
N GLU A 79 -27.82 -18.44 -18.76
CA GLU A 79 -27.30 -18.40 -17.39
C GLU A 79 -26.53 -17.11 -17.12
N PHE A 80 -25.71 -16.68 -18.08
CA PHE A 80 -24.98 -15.43 -17.96
C PHE A 80 -25.89 -14.20 -17.91
N LEU A 81 -26.93 -14.14 -18.76
CA LEU A 81 -27.91 -13.06 -18.75
C LEU A 81 -28.73 -13.05 -17.45
N ASP A 82 -29.16 -14.22 -16.97
CA ASP A 82 -29.91 -14.38 -15.71
C ASP A 82 -29.06 -13.94 -14.51
N ALA A 83 -27.73 -14.10 -14.58
CA ALA A 83 -26.77 -13.59 -13.60
C ALA A 83 -26.44 -12.08 -13.77
N GLY A 84 -27.12 -11.37 -14.65
CA GLY A 84 -26.95 -9.92 -14.92
C GLY A 84 -25.92 -9.57 -16.00
N GLY A 85 -25.27 -10.58 -16.60
CA GLY A 85 -24.40 -10.44 -17.76
C GLY A 85 -23.22 -9.48 -17.58
N PHE A 86 -22.90 -8.72 -18.62
CA PHE A 86 -21.82 -7.73 -18.64
C PHE A 86 -22.06 -6.57 -17.66
N VAL A 87 -23.31 -6.28 -17.30
CA VAL A 87 -23.64 -5.23 -16.31
C VAL A 87 -23.13 -5.65 -14.93
N ASN A 88 -23.41 -6.88 -14.50
CA ASN A 88 -22.93 -7.38 -13.22
C ASN A 88 -21.39 -7.52 -13.20
N GLN A 89 -20.78 -7.94 -14.32
CA GLN A 89 -19.31 -7.93 -14.44
C GLN A 89 -18.71 -6.52 -14.28
N TYR A 90 -19.35 -5.51 -14.88
CA TYR A 90 -18.92 -4.12 -14.73
C TYR A 90 -19.03 -3.65 -13.29
N GLU A 91 -20.15 -3.93 -12.61
CA GLU A 91 -20.37 -3.53 -11.21
C GLU A 91 -19.37 -4.21 -10.28
N SER A 92 -19.15 -5.52 -10.46
CA SER A 92 -18.15 -6.28 -9.69
C SER A 92 -16.73 -5.73 -9.88
N LYS A 93 -16.34 -5.41 -11.12
CA LYS A 93 -15.03 -4.81 -11.40
C LYS A 93 -14.89 -3.44 -10.76
N LYS A 94 -15.94 -2.61 -10.85
CA LYS A 94 -15.96 -1.28 -10.23
C LYS A 94 -15.79 -1.38 -8.71
N GLU A 95 -16.50 -2.30 -8.05
CA GLU A 95 -16.35 -2.54 -6.62
C GLU A 95 -14.94 -3.02 -6.24
N ALA A 96 -14.35 -3.90 -7.04
CA ALA A 96 -12.98 -4.37 -6.83
C ALA A 96 -11.95 -3.22 -6.96
N ASP A 97 -12.11 -2.36 -7.97
CA ASP A 97 -11.24 -1.19 -8.17
C ASP A 97 -11.39 -0.17 -7.02
N GLU A 98 -12.62 0.07 -6.54
CA GLU A 98 -12.88 0.93 -5.38
C GLU A 98 -12.26 0.36 -4.09
N GLN A 99 -12.32 -0.96 -3.88
CA GLN A 99 -11.68 -1.61 -2.74
C GLN A 99 -10.16 -1.54 -2.81
N ALA A 100 -9.58 -1.80 -3.99
CA ALA A 100 -8.14 -1.68 -4.20
C ALA A 100 -7.65 -0.25 -3.92
N ALA A 101 -8.38 0.77 -4.37
CA ALA A 101 -8.07 2.17 -4.08
C ALA A 101 -8.12 2.47 -2.57
N ARG A 102 -9.12 1.95 -1.85
CA ARG A 102 -9.22 2.11 -0.38
C ARG A 102 -8.06 1.45 0.35
N LEU A 103 -7.63 0.27 -0.09
CA LEU A 103 -6.48 -0.44 0.50
C LEU A 103 -5.19 0.34 0.29
N LEU A 104 -4.97 0.91 -0.91
CA LEU A 104 -3.82 1.76 -1.18
C LEU A 104 -3.80 3.00 -0.28
N MET A 105 -4.94 3.66 -0.08
CA MET A 105 -5.04 4.81 0.83
C MET A 105 -4.79 4.43 2.29
N GLN A 106 -5.21 3.23 2.72
CA GLN A 106 -4.94 2.74 4.08
C GLN A 106 -3.45 2.42 4.28
N ASP A 107 -2.82 1.77 3.30
CA ASP A 107 -1.38 1.47 3.34
C ASP A 107 -0.53 2.75 3.41
N GLU A 108 -0.90 3.77 2.62
CA GLU A 108 -0.24 5.08 2.67
C GLU A 108 -0.41 5.77 4.04
N ARG A 109 -1.61 5.70 4.64
CA ARG A 109 -1.84 6.23 6.00
C ARG A 109 -1.01 5.50 7.04
N ILE A 110 -0.94 4.18 6.98
CA ILE A 110 -0.14 3.37 7.91
C ILE A 110 1.33 3.72 7.77
N LYS A 111 1.85 3.82 6.55
CA LYS A 111 3.23 4.25 6.28
C LYS A 111 3.53 5.60 6.90
N ASN A 112 2.70 6.61 6.65
CA ASN A 112 2.86 7.94 7.23
C ASN A 112 2.86 7.90 8.77
N GLN A 113 1.94 7.16 9.38
CA GLN A 113 1.90 6.99 10.84
C GLN A 113 3.15 6.27 11.38
N THR A 114 3.68 5.27 10.66
CA THR A 114 4.91 4.59 11.07
C THR A 114 6.13 5.50 10.96
N GLU A 115 6.23 6.32 9.92
CA GLU A 115 7.31 7.29 9.75
C GLU A 115 7.26 8.37 10.85
N GLU A 116 6.07 8.89 11.16
CA GLU A 116 5.87 9.84 12.26
C GLU A 116 6.26 9.21 13.61
N ASN A 117 5.84 7.98 13.90
CA ASN A 117 6.22 7.29 15.13
C ASN A 117 7.72 7.01 15.22
N LEU A 118 8.37 6.61 14.12
CA LEU A 118 9.82 6.43 14.07
C LEU A 118 10.55 7.76 14.30
N ARG A 119 10.05 8.85 13.74
CA ARG A 119 10.60 10.19 13.99
C ARG A 119 10.43 10.62 15.45
N LEU A 120 9.25 10.45 16.02
CA LEU A 120 9.01 10.80 17.43
C LEU A 120 9.86 9.95 18.39
N THR A 121 10.03 8.66 18.13
CA THR A 121 10.87 7.77 18.95
C THR A 121 12.36 8.09 18.83
N THR A 122 12.84 8.45 17.63
CA THR A 122 14.22 8.90 17.45
C THR A 122 14.48 10.24 18.12
N GLU A 123 13.55 11.19 18.05
CA GLU A 123 13.62 12.47 18.79
C GLU A 123 13.62 12.25 20.31
N LEU A 124 12.73 11.41 20.83
CA LEU A 124 12.69 11.05 22.26
C LEU A 124 13.96 10.34 22.73
N ASN A 125 14.51 9.41 21.96
CA ASN A 125 15.76 8.74 22.29
C ASN A 125 16.94 9.72 22.31
N ARG A 126 16.98 10.69 21.38
CA ARG A 126 18.00 11.74 21.38
C ARG A 126 17.90 12.64 22.61
N GLN A 127 16.69 12.97 23.04
CA GLN A 127 16.47 13.73 24.27
C GLN A 127 16.84 12.93 25.53
N ARG A 128 16.43 11.66 25.62
CA ARG A 128 16.82 10.80 26.74
C ARG A 128 18.32 10.64 26.85
N LEU A 129 19.01 10.47 25.72
CA LEU A 129 20.47 10.42 25.68
C LEU A 129 21.06 11.74 26.22
N LYS A 130 20.55 12.91 25.79
CA LYS A 130 20.99 14.23 26.29
C LYS A 130 20.73 14.47 27.77
N THR A 131 19.67 13.92 28.35
CA THR A 131 19.35 14.14 29.77
C THR A 131 20.01 13.10 30.69
N HIS A 132 20.24 11.87 30.23
CA HIS A 132 20.67 10.76 31.11
C HIS A 132 22.14 10.34 30.92
N TRP A 133 22.86 10.87 29.93
CA TRP A 133 24.27 10.50 29.74
C TRP A 133 25.17 10.89 30.92
N ILE A 134 24.90 12.03 31.59
CA ILE A 134 25.66 12.50 32.76
C ILE A 134 25.56 11.50 33.93
N PRO A 135 24.36 11.09 34.41
CA PRO A 135 24.23 10.06 35.44
C PRO A 135 24.89 8.73 35.06
N ILE A 136 24.83 8.33 33.79
CA ILE A 136 25.44 7.08 33.30
C ILE A 136 26.97 7.14 33.42
N ILE A 137 27.60 8.24 32.99
CA ILE A 137 29.06 8.41 33.09
C ILE A 137 29.50 8.44 34.55
N ILE A 138 28.79 9.18 35.42
CA ILE A 138 29.09 9.24 36.85
C ILE A 138 29.03 7.84 37.48
N SER A 139 28.01 7.05 37.12
CA SER A 139 27.86 5.68 37.60
C SER A 139 28.99 4.76 37.13
N LEU A 140 29.41 4.87 35.87
CA LEU A 140 30.53 4.09 35.32
C LEU A 140 31.86 4.44 35.98
N VAL A 141 32.12 5.74 36.21
CA VAL A 141 33.34 6.18 36.91
C VAL A 141 33.33 5.68 38.35
N GLY A 142 32.20 5.78 39.06
CA GLY A 142 32.05 5.24 40.41
C GLY A 142 32.30 3.73 40.48
N LEU A 143 31.79 2.98 39.51
CA LEU A 143 31.99 1.54 39.42
C LEU A 143 33.45 1.18 39.08
N GLY A 144 34.09 1.94 38.19
CA GLY A 144 35.52 1.79 37.90
C GLY A 144 36.41 2.05 39.14
N ILE A 145 36.07 3.05 39.95
CA ILE A 145 36.75 3.33 41.22
C ILE A 145 36.55 2.18 42.22
N ALA A 146 35.34 1.64 42.32
CA ALA A 146 35.03 0.51 43.20
C ALA A 146 35.75 -0.78 42.77
N VAL A 147 35.83 -1.06 41.47
CA VAL A 147 36.59 -2.22 40.98
C VAL A 147 38.09 -2.01 41.21
N ALA A 148 38.61 -0.81 40.95
CA ALA A 148 40.02 -0.49 41.19
C ALA A 148 40.41 -0.55 42.68
N SER A 149 39.48 -0.29 43.60
CA SER A 149 39.73 -0.45 45.04
C SER A 149 39.76 -1.91 45.48
N PHE A 150 38.99 -2.80 44.82
CA PHE A 150 39.05 -4.25 45.06
C PHE A 150 40.38 -4.89 44.61
N PHE A 151 41.01 -4.36 43.56
CA PHE A 151 42.29 -4.88 43.03
C PHE A 151 43.53 -4.19 43.60
N ARG A 152 43.39 -3.21 44.52
CA ARG A 152 44.53 -2.65 45.26
C ARG A 152 44.83 -3.52 46.49
N PRO A 153 46.05 -4.06 46.65
CA PRO A 153 46.40 -4.86 47.83
C PRO A 153 46.35 -3.99 49.09
N SER A 154 45.52 -4.41 50.05
CA SER A 154 45.39 -3.85 51.39
C SER A 154 46.66 -4.09 52.20
N ASN A 155 47.46 -3.04 52.39
CA ASN A 155 48.46 -2.99 53.46
C ASN A 155 48.19 -1.77 54.36
N ASN A 156 47.46 -2.05 55.44
CA ASN A 156 47.45 -1.39 56.75
C ASN A 156 46.68 -0.06 56.99
N PRO A 157 46.22 0.13 58.26
CA PRO A 157 44.97 0.81 58.60
C PRO A 157 45.13 2.29 58.95
N SER A 158 43.99 3.00 58.91
CA SER A 158 43.70 4.28 59.56
C SER A 158 44.71 5.40 59.35
N LYS A 159 44.51 6.17 58.26
CA LYS A 159 44.90 7.59 58.20
C LYS A 159 43.64 8.43 58.04
N PRO A 160 43.51 9.57 58.75
CA PRO A 160 42.40 10.49 58.52
C PRO A 160 42.41 10.91 57.06
N VAL A 161 41.22 11.03 56.46
CA VAL A 161 41.04 11.47 55.08
C VAL A 161 41.71 12.84 54.96
N ASP A 162 42.84 12.86 54.27
CA ASP A 162 43.66 14.04 54.02
C ASP A 162 42.83 15.03 53.19
N ASP A 163 42.49 16.19 53.77
CA ASP A 163 41.64 17.24 53.18
C ASP A 163 42.10 17.64 51.76
N ASN A 164 43.38 17.45 51.45
CA ASN A 164 43.94 17.65 50.12
C ASN A 164 43.29 16.75 49.04
N ARG A 165 42.86 15.53 49.37
CA ARG A 165 42.24 14.64 48.39
C ARG A 165 40.82 15.06 48.04
N LEU A 166 40.07 15.58 48.99
CA LEU A 166 38.73 16.14 48.76
C LEU A 166 38.84 17.41 47.91
N GLN A 167 39.79 18.29 48.21
CA GLN A 167 40.05 19.48 47.38
C GLN A 167 40.50 19.13 45.95
N ILE A 168 41.33 18.10 45.77
CA ILE A 168 41.72 17.64 44.42
C ILE A 168 40.52 17.07 43.65
N ILE A 169 39.58 16.41 44.34
CA ILE A 169 38.36 15.89 43.71
C ILE A 169 37.41 17.04 43.36
N GLU A 170 37.26 18.05 44.23
CA GLU A 170 36.47 19.26 43.96
C GLU A 170 37.04 20.06 42.80
N MET A 171 38.36 20.32 42.80
CA MET A 171 39.02 21.02 41.68
C MET A 171 38.83 20.29 40.35
N LYS A 172 38.91 18.95 40.34
CA LYS A 172 38.72 18.17 39.11
C LYS A 172 37.26 18.14 38.68
N MET A 173 36.31 18.12 39.61
CA MET A 173 34.88 18.26 39.32
C MET A 173 34.57 19.63 38.70
N GLU A 174 35.11 20.71 39.28
CA GLU A 174 34.90 22.07 38.80
C GLU A 174 35.55 22.30 37.42
N GLN A 175 36.71 21.70 37.18
CA GLN A 175 37.38 21.76 35.89
C GLN A 175 36.60 20.99 34.81
N ILE A 176 36.06 19.81 35.14
CA ILE A 176 35.18 19.05 34.24
C ILE A 176 33.88 19.82 33.98
N GLU A 177 33.30 20.49 34.98
CA GLU A 177 32.09 21.30 34.80
C GLU A 177 32.32 22.50 33.88
N ASN A 178 33.47 23.17 34.00
CA ASN A 178 33.83 24.32 33.16
C ASN A 178 34.15 23.91 31.72
N ASP A 179 34.87 22.81 31.52
CA ASP A 179 35.13 22.28 30.17
C ASP A 179 33.82 21.84 29.50
N LEU A 180 32.87 21.29 30.26
CA LEU A 180 31.54 20.91 29.78
C LEU A 180 30.64 22.09 29.40
N LYS A 181 30.67 23.18 30.18
CA LYS A 181 29.95 24.42 29.82
C LYS A 181 30.48 25.01 28.52
N LYS A 182 31.78 24.94 28.29
CA LYS A 182 32.44 25.49 27.10
C LYS A 182 32.10 24.73 25.82
N ASP A 183 31.89 23.41 25.90
CA ASP A 183 31.45 22.58 24.78
C ASP A 183 29.93 22.69 24.51
N LEU A 184 29.14 23.23 25.44
CA LEU A 184 27.69 23.42 25.29
C LEU A 184 27.32 24.78 24.68
N ASP A 185 28.18 25.79 24.82
CA ASP A 185 28.00 27.14 24.25
C ASP A 185 28.67 27.32 22.87
N SER A 186 29.32 26.28 22.33
CA SER A 186 29.88 26.23 20.97
C SER A 186 29.02 25.43 19.99
#